data_AF-A0A7C7R9D5-F1
#
_entry.id   AF-A0A7C7R9D5-F1
#
_cell.length_a   1.000
_cell.length_b   1.000
_cell.length_c   1.000
_cell.angle_alpha   90.00
_cell.angle_beta   90.00
_cell.angle_gamma   90.00
#
_symmetry.space_group_name_H-M   'P 1'
#
loop_
_entity.id
_entity.type
_entity.pdbx_description
1 polymer ?
#
loop_
_entity_poly.entity_id
_entity_poly.type
_entity_poly.pdbx_seq_one_letter_code
_entity_poly.pdbx_strand_id
1 'polypeptide(L)'
;MAQLLGSPPVAVAARAGPTLMAVARPVYADLGARMVVLSHESGADIAQPFIYVDGLLARPVDCSITRVTLVNSSQNFWWNLVMGPQTAEYAQVHLWQAQLADWQAQGYLCPPFILAHIHENNFYRRGSVAWDSYYYQIDAHGNKTTPLAPPFDLSAPDPSTLRPAQEQEAIWQTYEAMVVWAAGHLQVVTSANVVDLAAAAGR
;
A
#
# COMPACT_ATOMS: atom_id res chain seq x y z
N MET A 1 -15.15 6.49 -18.77
CA MET A 1 -13.71 6.36 -18.44
C MET A 1 -12.81 6.44 -19.68
N ALA A 2 -12.97 5.55 -20.66
CA ALA A 2 -12.14 5.60 -21.88
C ALA A 2 -12.27 6.91 -22.68
N GLN A 3 -13.45 7.53 -22.71
CA GLN A 3 -13.63 8.88 -23.29
C GLN A 3 -12.90 9.99 -22.52
N LEU A 4 -12.62 9.80 -21.22
CA LEU A 4 -11.94 10.79 -20.37
C LEU A 4 -10.41 10.59 -20.38
N LEU A 5 -9.95 9.34 -20.47
CA LEU A 5 -8.54 8.94 -20.37
C LEU A 5 -7.92 8.53 -21.71
N GLY A 6 -8.67 8.56 -22.81
CA GLY A 6 -8.23 8.10 -24.14
C GLY A 6 -8.07 6.57 -24.27
N SER A 7 -8.12 5.82 -23.17
CA SER A 7 -8.06 4.36 -23.11
C SER A 7 -8.77 3.84 -21.86
N PRO A 8 -9.25 2.58 -21.87
CA PRO A 8 -9.76 1.96 -20.65
C PRO A 8 -8.66 1.90 -19.56
N PRO A 9 -9.00 2.14 -18.28
CA PRO A 9 -8.03 2.03 -17.20
C PRO A 9 -7.53 0.60 -17.11
N VAL A 10 -6.22 0.38 -16.91
CA VAL A 10 -5.71 -0.98 -16.72
C VAL A 10 -6.04 -1.49 -15.32
N ALA A 11 -5.83 -0.64 -14.32
CA ALA A 11 -6.00 -0.96 -12.92
C ALA A 11 -6.94 0.03 -12.25
N VAL A 12 -7.80 -0.45 -11.36
CA VAL A 12 -8.66 0.38 -10.52
C VAL A 12 -8.42 0.09 -9.05
N ALA A 13 -8.30 1.15 -8.25
CA ALA A 13 -8.31 1.04 -6.81
C ALA A 13 -9.74 1.18 -6.32
N ALA A 14 -10.20 0.18 -5.58
CA ALA A 14 -11.52 0.16 -5.01
C ALA A 14 -11.31 -0.06 -3.51
N ARG A 15 -11.33 1.02 -2.73
CA ARG A 15 -11.12 0.97 -1.27
C ARG A 15 -12.43 1.25 -0.57
N ALA A 16 -13.32 0.26 -0.54
CA ALA A 16 -14.55 0.31 0.23
C ALA A 16 -14.81 -1.04 0.92
N GLY A 17 -15.85 -1.09 1.76
CA GLY A 17 -16.27 -2.35 2.39
C GLY A 17 -16.67 -3.42 1.37
N PRO A 18 -16.67 -4.72 1.75
CA PRO A 18 -16.89 -5.83 0.82
C PRO A 18 -18.15 -5.69 -0.05
N THR A 19 -19.24 -5.17 0.53
CA THR A 19 -20.52 -4.95 -0.16
C THR A 19 -20.41 -3.91 -1.29
N LEU A 20 -19.79 -2.76 -1.02
CA LEU A 20 -19.59 -1.74 -2.05
C LEU A 20 -18.62 -2.23 -3.14
N MET A 21 -17.65 -3.06 -2.77
CA MET A 21 -16.71 -3.66 -3.72
C MET A 21 -17.35 -4.65 -4.65
N ALA A 22 -18.25 -5.50 -4.15
CA ALA A 22 -19.01 -6.43 -4.98
C ALA A 22 -19.86 -5.72 -6.05
N VAL A 23 -20.33 -4.50 -5.76
CA VAL A 23 -21.10 -3.68 -6.73
C VAL A 23 -20.19 -2.91 -7.69
N ALA A 24 -19.09 -2.32 -7.19
CA ALA A 24 -18.24 -1.45 -8.00
C ALA A 24 -17.37 -2.20 -9.01
N ARG A 25 -16.87 -3.41 -8.68
CA ARG A 25 -15.94 -4.15 -9.53
C ARG A 25 -16.54 -4.55 -10.89
N PRO A 26 -17.78 -5.07 -10.98
CA PRO A 26 -18.42 -5.31 -12.29
C PRO A 26 -18.49 -4.05 -13.15
N VAL A 27 -18.86 -2.91 -12.55
CA VAL A 27 -18.90 -1.61 -13.27
C VAL A 27 -17.51 -1.23 -13.79
N TYR A 28 -16.46 -1.43 -13.00
CA TYR A 28 -15.10 -1.16 -13.47
C TYR A 28 -14.67 -2.10 -14.61
N ALA A 29 -15.01 -3.39 -14.52
CA ALA A 29 -14.74 -4.35 -15.58
C ALA A 29 -15.46 -3.97 -16.88
N ASP A 30 -16.74 -3.59 -16.82
CA ASP A 30 -17.52 -3.12 -17.96
C ASP A 30 -16.92 -1.84 -18.59
N LEU A 31 -16.31 -0.98 -17.77
CA LEU A 31 -15.56 0.19 -18.23
C LEU A 31 -14.17 -0.14 -18.80
N GLY A 32 -13.82 -1.43 -18.87
CA GLY A 32 -12.60 -1.97 -19.45
C GLY A 32 -11.42 -2.09 -18.51
N ALA A 33 -11.65 -2.03 -17.18
CA ALA A 33 -10.63 -2.41 -16.21
C ALA A 33 -10.20 -3.86 -16.38
N ARG A 34 -8.90 -4.14 -16.20
CA ARG A 34 -8.34 -5.49 -16.27
C ARG A 34 -7.79 -5.98 -14.93
N MET A 35 -7.50 -5.05 -14.03
CA MET A 35 -6.92 -5.32 -12.73
C MET A 35 -7.61 -4.50 -11.63
N VAL A 36 -7.70 -5.07 -10.42
CA VAL A 36 -8.18 -4.40 -9.21
C VAL A 36 -7.08 -4.40 -8.15
N VAL A 37 -6.91 -3.26 -7.48
CA VAL A 37 -6.01 -3.13 -6.33
C VAL A 37 -6.80 -3.43 -5.07
N LEU A 38 -6.63 -4.63 -4.53
CA LEU A 38 -7.15 -5.03 -3.22
C LEU A 38 -6.19 -4.64 -2.10
N SER A 39 -6.67 -4.71 -0.85
CA SER A 39 -5.84 -4.43 0.34
C SER A 39 -4.61 -5.33 0.34
N HIS A 40 -3.46 -4.70 0.60
CA HIS A 40 -2.11 -5.15 0.26
C HIS A 40 -1.39 -5.94 1.37
N GLU A 41 -2.05 -6.19 2.49
CA GLU A 41 -1.41 -6.82 3.66
C GLU A 41 -1.59 -8.35 3.72
N SER A 42 -2.46 -8.92 2.87
CA SER A 42 -2.54 -10.37 2.67
C SER A 42 -1.79 -10.69 1.39
N GLY A 43 -0.63 -11.34 1.51
CA GLY A 43 0.18 -11.71 0.36
C GLY A 43 -0.61 -12.55 -0.64
N ALA A 44 -0.17 -12.58 -1.91
CA ALA A 44 -0.72 -13.52 -2.87
C ALA A 44 -0.38 -14.98 -2.48
N ASP A 45 -1.22 -15.93 -2.88
CA ASP A 45 -0.87 -17.36 -2.76
C ASP A 45 0.28 -17.63 -3.72
N ILE A 46 1.40 -18.15 -3.20
CA ILE A 46 2.60 -18.41 -3.99
C ILE A 46 2.36 -19.50 -5.04
N ALA A 47 1.45 -20.43 -4.77
CA ALA A 47 1.03 -21.43 -5.76
C ALA A 47 0.06 -20.85 -6.81
N GLN A 48 -0.62 -19.76 -6.49
CA GLN A 48 -1.60 -19.09 -7.36
C GLN A 48 -1.44 -17.57 -7.30
N PRO A 49 -0.33 -17.02 -7.83
CA PRO A 49 -0.03 -15.59 -7.69
C PRO A 49 -1.03 -14.69 -8.43
N PHE A 50 -1.71 -15.24 -9.45
CA PHE A 50 -2.70 -14.50 -10.26
C PHE A 50 -4.13 -14.88 -9.85
N ILE A 51 -4.65 -14.17 -8.85
CA ILE A 51 -6.02 -14.36 -8.37
C ILE A 51 -6.95 -13.43 -9.13
N TYR A 52 -8.10 -13.92 -9.58
CA TYR A 52 -9.13 -13.11 -10.24
C TYR A 52 -10.34 -12.91 -9.34
N VAL A 53 -10.86 -11.69 -9.30
CA VAL A 53 -12.07 -11.32 -8.55
C VAL A 53 -12.99 -10.56 -9.48
N ASP A 54 -14.20 -11.09 -9.70
CA ASP A 54 -15.20 -10.50 -10.60
C ASP A 54 -14.65 -10.20 -12.01
N GLY A 55 -13.81 -11.10 -12.54
CA GLY A 55 -13.17 -10.97 -13.86
C GLY A 55 -11.97 -10.03 -13.92
N LEU A 56 -11.61 -9.38 -12.81
CA LEU A 56 -10.44 -8.50 -12.70
C LEU A 56 -9.29 -9.24 -12.03
N LEU A 57 -8.07 -9.11 -12.55
CA LEU A 57 -6.88 -9.60 -11.88
C LEU A 57 -6.70 -8.82 -10.56
N ALA A 58 -6.66 -9.49 -9.42
CA ALA A 58 -6.22 -8.88 -8.19
C ALA A 58 -4.71 -8.63 -8.29
N ARG A 59 -4.27 -7.39 -8.03
CA ARG A 59 -2.84 -7.05 -8.06
C ARG A 59 -2.07 -7.98 -7.10
N PRO A 60 -1.13 -8.80 -7.61
CA PRO A 60 -0.29 -9.62 -6.73
C PRO A 60 0.60 -8.73 -5.88
N VAL A 61 0.78 -9.12 -4.63
CA VAL A 61 1.74 -8.53 -3.69
C VAL A 61 2.22 -9.68 -2.83
N ASP A 62 3.45 -10.14 -3.02
CA ASP A 62 4.05 -11.20 -2.21
C ASP A 62 4.74 -10.62 -0.98
N CYS A 63 5.28 -9.41 -1.11
CA CYS A 63 5.91 -8.66 -0.02
C CYS A 63 5.43 -7.21 -0.02
N SER A 64 5.03 -6.71 1.15
CA SER A 64 4.58 -5.33 1.35
C SER A 64 5.50 -4.62 2.34
N ILE A 65 6.20 -3.59 1.87
CA ILE A 65 7.16 -2.85 2.69
C ILE A 65 6.54 -1.55 3.14
N THR A 66 5.85 -1.66 4.26
CA THR A 66 4.97 -0.63 4.81
C THR A 66 5.14 -0.55 6.31
N ARG A 67 5.11 -1.71 6.97
CA ARG A 67 5.25 -1.86 8.40
C ARG A 67 6.55 -2.59 8.75
N VAL A 68 7.07 -2.28 9.93
CA VAL A 68 8.15 -3.01 10.56
C VAL A 68 7.68 -3.52 11.91
N THR A 69 8.13 -4.72 12.25
CA THR A 69 7.96 -5.28 13.59
C THR A 69 9.04 -4.72 14.51
N LEU A 70 8.63 -3.99 15.53
CA LEU A 70 9.53 -3.47 16.56
C LEU A 70 9.93 -4.57 17.56
N VAL A 71 10.98 -4.35 18.35
CA VAL A 71 11.47 -5.31 19.37
C VAL A 71 10.37 -5.71 20.37
N ASN A 72 9.42 -4.81 20.66
CA ASN A 72 8.27 -5.09 21.51
C ASN A 72 7.12 -5.81 20.79
N SER A 73 7.36 -6.36 19.59
CA SER A 73 6.39 -7.02 18.71
C SER A 73 5.26 -6.12 18.16
N SER A 74 5.29 -4.82 18.44
CA SER A 74 4.33 -3.88 17.84
C SER A 74 4.69 -3.59 16.38
N GLN A 75 3.69 -3.29 15.57
CA GLN A 75 3.87 -2.88 14.18
C GLN A 75 3.91 -1.36 14.09
N ASN A 76 4.87 -0.80 13.35
CA ASN A 76 4.89 0.63 13.04
C ASN A 76 5.19 0.85 11.57
N PHE A 77 4.73 1.97 11.01
CA PHE A 77 5.10 2.33 9.65
C PHE A 77 6.56 2.77 9.60
N TRP A 78 7.29 2.34 8.58
CA TRP A 78 8.71 2.62 8.50
C TRP A 78 9.05 4.11 8.46
N TRP A 79 8.21 4.91 7.80
CA TRP A 79 8.42 6.36 7.68
C TRP A 79 8.27 7.10 9.01
N ASN A 80 7.76 6.44 10.06
CA ASN A 80 7.77 6.99 11.42
C ASN A 80 9.10 6.78 12.15
N LEU A 81 10.04 6.03 11.56
CA LEU A 81 11.30 5.63 12.20
C LEU A 81 12.53 6.28 11.58
N VAL A 82 12.39 7.05 10.49
CA VAL A 82 13.52 7.60 9.72
C VAL A 82 14.38 8.62 10.49
N MET A 83 13.81 9.25 11.52
CA MET A 83 14.52 10.20 12.40
C MET A 83 14.77 9.64 13.81
N GLY A 84 14.45 8.36 14.05
CA GLY A 84 14.52 7.75 15.37
C GLY A 84 15.91 7.21 15.72
N PRO A 85 16.16 6.88 17.00
CA PRO A 85 17.41 6.23 17.40
C PRO A 85 17.62 4.87 16.71
N GLN A 86 16.55 4.28 16.18
CA GLN A 86 16.55 2.98 15.50
C GLN A 86 16.63 3.10 13.97
N THR A 87 16.87 4.28 13.39
CA THR A 87 16.91 4.47 11.92
C THR A 87 17.84 3.48 11.23
N ALA A 88 19.00 3.19 11.82
CA ALA A 88 19.97 2.24 11.25
C ALA A 88 19.47 0.78 11.28
N GLU A 89 18.78 0.38 12.35
CA GLU A 89 18.21 -0.96 12.52
C GLU A 89 17.05 -1.22 11.55
N TYR A 90 16.29 -0.17 11.22
CA TYR A 90 15.17 -0.21 10.29
C TYR A 90 15.48 0.49 8.96
N ALA A 91 16.75 0.50 8.55
CA ALA A 91 17.13 0.97 7.22
C ALA A 91 16.39 0.12 6.19
N GLN A 92 15.45 0.71 5.46
CA GLN A 92 14.45 -0.04 4.70
C GLN A 92 15.06 -0.95 3.63
N VAL A 93 16.17 -0.53 3.03
CA VAL A 93 16.92 -1.35 2.07
C VAL A 93 17.38 -2.67 2.70
N HIS A 94 17.80 -2.69 3.97
CA HIS A 94 18.18 -3.93 4.65
C HIS A 94 16.98 -4.84 4.91
N LEU A 95 15.82 -4.27 5.24
CA LEU A 95 14.58 -5.05 5.39
C LEU A 95 14.12 -5.66 4.07
N TRP A 96 14.26 -4.95 2.96
CA TRP A 96 13.99 -5.49 1.61
C TRP A 96 14.92 -6.66 1.29
N GLN A 97 16.22 -6.48 1.55
CA GLN A 97 17.22 -7.51 1.31
C GLN A 97 16.97 -8.76 2.16
N ALA A 98 16.59 -8.58 3.43
CA ALA A 98 16.21 -9.68 4.31
C ALA A 98 14.97 -10.43 3.81
N GLN A 99 13.89 -9.72 3.45
CA GLN A 99 12.67 -10.35 2.92
C GLN A 99 12.93 -11.11 1.61
N LEU A 100 13.78 -10.56 0.73
CA LEU A 100 14.18 -11.24 -0.50
C LEU A 100 15.07 -12.46 -0.25
N ALA A 101 16.01 -12.38 0.69
CA ALA A 101 16.82 -13.51 1.09
C ALA A 101 15.96 -14.63 1.70
N ASP A 102 15.00 -14.28 2.54
CA ASP A 102 14.04 -15.21 3.13
C ASP A 102 13.16 -15.86 2.06
N TRP A 103 12.72 -15.10 1.05
CA TRP A 103 11.98 -15.62 -0.10
C TRP A 103 12.80 -16.65 -0.89
N GLN A 104 14.06 -16.33 -1.16
CA GLN A 104 14.99 -17.24 -1.85
C GLN A 104 15.29 -18.49 -1.03
N ALA A 105 15.48 -18.33 0.29
CA ALA A 105 15.75 -19.44 1.21
C ALA A 105 14.58 -20.43 1.31
N GLN A 106 13.35 -19.95 1.11
CA GLN A 106 12.16 -20.81 1.03
C GLN A 106 12.08 -21.64 -0.26
N GLY A 107 12.99 -21.42 -1.22
CA GLY A 107 13.09 -22.22 -2.44
C GLY A 107 12.03 -21.90 -3.49
N TYR A 108 11.38 -20.74 -3.39
CA TYR A 108 10.43 -20.30 -4.40
C TYR A 108 11.13 -20.02 -5.72
N LEU A 109 10.58 -20.60 -6.80
CA LEU A 109 11.16 -20.51 -8.14
C LEU A 109 10.78 -19.21 -8.87
N CYS A 110 9.76 -18.50 -8.39
CA CYS A 110 9.33 -17.22 -8.95
C CYS A 110 9.92 -16.03 -8.17
N PRO A 111 10.28 -14.92 -8.84
CA PRO A 111 10.54 -13.66 -8.16
C PRO A 111 9.27 -13.12 -7.47
N PRO A 112 9.37 -12.49 -6.28
CA PRO A 112 8.21 -11.93 -5.60
C PRO A 112 7.77 -10.59 -6.21
N PHE A 113 6.46 -10.34 -6.19
CA PHE A 113 5.90 -9.01 -6.39
C PHE A 113 6.04 -8.18 -5.11
N ILE A 114 6.98 -7.23 -5.13
CA ILE A 114 7.25 -6.34 -4.02
C ILE A 114 6.47 -5.04 -4.19
N LEU A 115 5.74 -4.64 -3.16
CA LEU A 115 5.11 -3.33 -3.06
C LEU A 115 5.76 -2.49 -1.96
N ALA A 116 6.24 -1.31 -2.35
CA ALA A 116 6.62 -0.25 -1.43
C ALA A 116 5.69 0.94 -1.64
N HIS A 117 4.91 1.29 -0.62
CA HIS A 117 4.02 2.43 -0.72
C HIS A 117 4.12 3.32 0.51
N ILE A 118 3.88 4.62 0.30
CA ILE A 118 3.63 5.61 1.34
C ILE A 118 2.30 6.26 0.99
N HIS A 119 1.40 6.40 1.96
CA HIS A 119 0.22 7.22 1.77
C HIS A 119 0.64 8.70 1.72
N GLU A 120 0.20 9.46 0.72
CA GLU A 120 0.55 10.89 0.57
C GLU A 120 0.29 11.69 1.86
N ASN A 121 -0.87 11.48 2.48
CA ASN A 121 -1.17 12.11 3.77
C ASN A 121 -0.11 11.78 4.84
N ASN A 122 0.40 10.56 4.86
CA ASN A 122 1.39 10.12 5.84
C ASN A 122 2.80 10.67 5.53
N PHE A 123 3.07 11.08 4.29
CA PHE A 123 4.30 11.79 3.93
C PHE A 123 4.29 13.20 4.55
N TYR A 124 3.17 13.91 4.47
CA TYR A 124 3.08 15.28 4.99
C TYR A 124 2.71 15.35 6.47
N ARG A 125 2.02 14.35 7.02
CA ARG A 125 1.41 14.37 8.35
C ARG A 125 1.67 13.09 9.15
N ARG A 126 1.57 13.21 10.47
CA ARG A 126 1.63 12.10 11.43
C ARG A 126 0.47 12.19 12.42
N GLY A 127 0.12 11.05 13.01
CA GLY A 127 -1.03 10.91 13.92
C GLY A 127 -2.27 10.34 13.21
N SER A 128 -3.45 10.62 13.78
CA SER A 128 -4.73 10.22 13.21
C SER A 128 -4.95 10.84 11.83
N VAL A 129 -5.77 10.20 10.99
CA VAL A 129 -6.07 10.71 9.67
C VAL A 129 -7.03 11.89 9.79
N ALA A 130 -6.84 12.95 9.00
CA ALA A 130 -7.54 14.23 9.20
C ALA A 130 -9.07 14.11 9.27
N TRP A 131 -9.66 13.20 8.49
CA TRP A 131 -11.12 12.99 8.46
C TRP A 131 -11.66 12.10 9.57
N ASP A 132 -10.81 11.52 10.41
CA ASP A 132 -11.25 10.62 11.48
C ASP A 132 -12.12 11.37 12.50
N SER A 133 -11.82 12.64 12.79
CA SER A 133 -12.58 13.48 13.72
C SER A 133 -13.99 13.82 13.24
N TYR A 134 -14.30 13.65 11.96
CA TYR A 134 -15.65 13.83 11.43
C TYR A 134 -16.58 12.68 11.82
N TYR A 135 -16.02 11.48 11.99
CA TYR A 135 -16.78 10.24 12.14
C TYR A 135 -16.56 9.54 13.48
N TYR A 136 -15.51 9.91 14.22
CA TYR A 136 -15.13 9.27 15.49
C TYR A 136 -14.65 10.32 16.50
N GLN A 137 -14.87 10.03 17.78
CA GLN A 137 -14.16 10.69 18.86
C GLN A 137 -12.68 10.29 18.83
N ILE A 138 -11.80 11.28 19.00
CA ILE A 138 -10.35 11.09 19.06
C ILE A 138 -9.90 11.33 20.51
N ASP A 139 -9.22 10.34 21.11
CA ASP A 139 -8.69 10.48 22.47
C ASP A 139 -7.45 11.41 22.53
N ALA A 140 -6.95 11.67 23.74
CA ALA A 140 -5.75 12.49 23.96
C ALA A 140 -4.47 11.91 23.32
N HIS A 141 -4.49 10.65 22.91
CA HIS A 141 -3.39 9.95 22.25
C HIS A 141 -3.58 9.86 20.73
N GLY A 142 -4.65 10.44 20.18
CA GLY A 142 -4.94 10.41 18.75
C GLY A 142 -5.62 9.12 18.27
N ASN A 143 -6.16 8.28 19.15
CA ASN A 143 -6.84 7.04 18.76
C ASN A 143 -8.34 7.27 18.54
N LYS A 144 -8.90 6.55 17.57
CA LYS A 144 -10.35 6.47 17.35
C LYS A 144 -10.99 5.72 18.51
N THR A 145 -12.06 6.27 19.05
CA THR A 145 -12.84 5.65 20.13
C THR A 145 -14.28 5.41 19.68
N THR A 146 -15.20 6.31 20.02
CA THR A 146 -16.63 6.14 19.77
C THR A 146 -17.01 6.66 18.38
N PRO A 147 -17.72 5.90 17.53
CA PRO A 147 -18.32 6.42 16.30
C PRO A 147 -19.32 7.55 16.61
N LEU A 148 -19.29 8.61 15.81
CA LEU A 148 -20.25 9.72 15.88
C LEU A 148 -21.51 9.41 15.07
N ALA A 149 -22.62 10.04 15.43
CA ALA A 149 -23.87 9.97 14.66
C ALA A 149 -23.99 11.18 13.73
N PRO A 150 -24.66 11.04 12.57
CA PRO A 150 -24.94 12.17 11.68
C PRO A 150 -25.88 13.19 12.36
N PRO A 151 -25.85 14.48 11.95
CA PRO A 151 -24.99 15.04 10.90
C PRO A 151 -23.53 15.19 11.35
N PHE A 152 -22.60 14.84 10.47
CA PHE A 152 -21.16 14.92 10.75
C PHE A 152 -20.66 16.35 10.64
N ASP A 153 -19.81 16.77 11.60
CA ASP A 153 -19.14 18.06 11.56
C ASP A 153 -17.91 17.99 10.64
N LEU A 154 -18.08 18.42 9.38
CA LEU A 154 -17.00 18.48 8.40
C LEU A 154 -15.99 19.61 8.68
N SER A 155 -16.21 20.41 9.72
CA SER A 155 -15.29 21.44 10.20
C SER A 155 -14.54 21.06 11.47
N ALA A 156 -14.68 19.81 11.95
CA ALA A 156 -13.98 19.35 13.13
C ALA A 156 -12.45 19.54 12.98
N PRO A 157 -11.73 19.88 14.06
CA PRO A 157 -10.29 20.07 13.98
C PRO A 157 -9.57 18.83 13.46
N ASP A 158 -8.56 19.05 12.63
CA ASP A 158 -7.67 18.01 12.14
C ASP A 158 -6.77 17.53 13.31
N PRO A 159 -6.89 16.26 13.75
CA PRO A 159 -6.11 15.74 14.87
C PRO A 159 -4.66 15.40 14.49
N SER A 160 -4.29 15.51 13.22
CA SER A 160 -2.94 15.21 12.74
C SER A 160 -1.98 16.39 12.95
N THR A 161 -0.69 16.10 12.90
CA THR A 161 0.36 17.13 12.92
C THR A 161 1.17 17.08 11.64
N LEU A 162 1.56 18.25 11.13
CA LEU A 162 2.47 18.35 9.99
C LEU A 162 3.85 17.80 10.35
N ARG A 163 4.46 17.07 9.43
CA ARG A 163 5.86 16.66 9.55
C ARG A 163 6.77 17.84 9.24
N PRO A 164 7.82 18.08 10.03
CA PRO A 164 8.86 19.05 9.68
C PRO A 164 9.51 18.72 8.34
N ALA A 165 10.00 19.74 7.63
CA ALA A 165 10.62 19.58 6.30
C ALA A 165 11.81 18.60 6.33
N GLN A 166 12.62 18.63 7.39
CA GLN A 166 13.73 17.69 7.56
C GLN A 166 13.26 16.23 7.64
N GLU A 167 12.12 15.98 8.30
CA GLU A 167 11.56 14.64 8.40
C GLU A 167 11.02 14.16 7.05
N GLN A 168 10.35 15.05 6.30
CA GLN A 168 9.90 14.76 4.93
C GLN A 168 11.07 14.42 4.00
N GLU A 169 12.15 15.18 4.09
CA GLU A 169 13.38 14.93 3.33
C GLU A 169 14.00 13.57 3.70
N ALA A 170 14.05 13.22 4.99
CA ALA A 170 14.56 11.92 5.41
C ALA A 170 13.70 10.74 4.90
N ILE A 171 12.36 10.91 4.89
CA ILE A 171 11.43 9.95 4.27
C ILE A 171 11.73 9.83 2.77
N TRP A 172 11.88 10.96 2.08
CA TRP A 172 12.14 11.01 0.64
C TRP A 172 13.46 10.32 0.28
N GLN A 173 14.55 10.65 0.97
CA GLN A 173 15.86 10.03 0.75
C GLN A 173 15.83 8.52 1.00
N THR A 174 15.10 8.07 2.03
CA THR A 174 14.92 6.64 2.29
C THR A 174 14.14 5.97 1.14
N TYR A 175 13.10 6.64 0.63
CA TYR A 175 12.33 6.15 -0.51
C TYR A 175 13.15 6.09 -1.80
N GLU A 176 13.94 7.13 -2.10
CA GLU A 176 14.85 7.14 -3.24
C GLU A 176 15.92 6.06 -3.14
N ALA A 177 16.50 5.83 -1.95
CA ALA A 177 17.45 4.74 -1.75
C ALA A 177 16.84 3.36 -2.06
N MET A 178 15.58 3.14 -1.69
CA MET A 178 14.84 1.93 -2.07
C MET A 178 14.65 1.82 -3.59
N VAL A 179 14.26 2.90 -4.26
CA VAL A 179 14.08 2.94 -5.72
C VAL A 179 15.39 2.68 -6.46
N VAL A 180 16.49 3.32 -6.04
CA VAL A 180 17.82 3.14 -6.63
C VAL A 180 18.29 1.70 -6.46
N TRP A 181 18.13 1.13 -5.26
CA TRP A 181 18.47 -0.27 -5.03
C TRP A 181 17.61 -1.19 -5.91
N ALA A 182 16.30 -0.98 -5.96
CA ALA A 182 15.39 -1.76 -6.78
C ALA A 182 15.75 -1.71 -8.27
N ALA A 183 16.07 -0.53 -8.80
CA ALA A 183 16.45 -0.37 -10.20
C ALA A 183 17.72 -1.14 -10.59
N GLY A 184 18.63 -1.40 -9.64
CA GLY A 184 19.84 -2.19 -9.86
C GLY A 184 19.68 -3.70 -9.65
N HIS A 185 18.61 -4.15 -9.00
CA HIS A 185 18.47 -5.54 -8.53
C HIS A 185 17.15 -6.22 -8.92
N LEU A 186 16.12 -5.44 -9.27
CA LEU A 186 14.77 -5.90 -9.53
C LEU A 186 14.28 -5.37 -10.89
N GLN A 187 13.31 -6.09 -11.46
CA GLN A 187 12.61 -5.65 -12.65
C GLN A 187 11.38 -4.82 -12.27
N VAL A 188 11.32 -3.56 -12.71
CA VAL A 188 10.14 -2.72 -12.54
C VAL A 188 9.07 -3.14 -13.53
N VAL A 189 7.88 -3.45 -13.04
CA VAL A 189 6.71 -3.83 -13.84
C VAL A 189 5.56 -2.85 -13.62
N THR A 190 4.85 -2.54 -14.70
CA THR A 190 3.58 -1.80 -14.63
C THR A 190 2.43 -2.76 -14.43
N SER A 191 1.26 -2.26 -14.03
CA SER A 191 0.04 -3.06 -13.98
C SER A 191 -0.31 -3.71 -15.32
N ALA A 192 0.01 -3.08 -16.45
CA ALA A 192 -0.19 -3.66 -17.77
C ALA A 192 0.72 -4.88 -17.96
N ASN A 193 2.00 -4.77 -17.58
CA ASN A 193 2.93 -5.89 -17.64
C ASN A 193 2.46 -7.07 -16.78
N VAL A 194 1.91 -6.81 -15.59
CA VAL A 194 1.39 -7.86 -14.71
C VAL A 194 0.17 -8.55 -15.33
N VAL A 195 -0.74 -7.80 -15.95
CA VAL A 195 -1.88 -8.38 -16.69
C VAL A 195 -1.40 -9.26 -17.85
N ASP A 196 -0.39 -8.81 -18.59
CA ASP A 196 0.15 -9.56 -19.72
C ASP A 196 0.89 -10.83 -19.24
N LEU A 197 1.61 -10.77 -18.12
CA LEU A 197 2.23 -11.92 -17.47
C LEU A 197 1.18 -12.95 -17.02
N ALA A 198 0.10 -12.49 -16.39
CA ALA A 198 -1.00 -13.36 -15.96
C ALA A 198 -1.70 -14.04 -17.15
N ALA A 199 -1.85 -13.33 -18.28
CA ALA A 199 -2.42 -13.90 -19.50
C ALA A 199 -1.50 -14.95 -20.13
N ALA A 200 -0.18 -14.72 -20.13
CA ALA A 200 0.82 -15.65 -20.65
C ALA A 200 0.97 -16.92 -19.81
N ALA A 201 0.74 -16.82 -18.49
CA ALA A 201 0.79 -17.96 -17.57
C ALA A 201 -0.36 -18.97 -17.72
N GLY A 202 -1.34 -18.68 -18.59
CA GLY A 202 -2.53 -19.49 -18.80
C GLY A 202 -3.63 -19.15 -17.79
N ARG A 203 -4.85 -18.93 -18.30
CA ARG A 203 -6.05 -18.95 -17.46
C ARG A 203 -6.24 -20.33 -16.85
#